data_AF-A0AAU3HG66-F1
#
_entry.id   AF-A0AAU3HG66-F1
#
_cell.length_a   1.000
_cell.length_b   1.000
_cell.length_c   1.000
_cell.angle_alpha   90.00
_cell.angle_beta   90.00
_cell.angle_gamma   90.00
#
_symmetry.space_group_name_H-M   'P 1'
#
loop_
_entity.id
_entity.type
_entity.pdbx_description
1 polymer ?
#
loop_
_entity_poly.entity_id
_entity_poly.type
_entity_poly.pdbx_seq_one_letter_code
_entity_poly.pdbx_strand_id
1 'polypeptide(L)'
;MTNPVAWDPNDWEKWCLQLLRLAYGADQLQEMPARHGGDLGIEAFTYSGHAFQCYAAEEPTSVADRYENQRDKLTRDMKKLITKKKEFEKLLGDVKINCYFFLVPYFDSKELVLHAQQKAVDYKGTGLPFIDPEFRVRVVTDDAFQDARKALLGRPKELISVPSIDGDNLREWMDENTEVREKIDSKLISIFPSPTNRGRYINELVSHYVDSNNYLQKLRERYPDQWEDASRMLTRTEKRLNIEYLSYGDPPAQLIPRIVRDLERKLSEGVPVLDNDTLTTLAWGAIGDWLIRCPLDFEGAGV
;
A
#
# COMPACT_ATOMS: atom_id res chain seq x y z
N MET A 1 13.70 24.60 -4.46
CA MET A 1 12.82 24.07 -5.52
C MET A 1 13.35 22.69 -5.86
N THR A 2 12.63 21.64 -5.49
CA THR A 2 12.91 20.29 -5.96
C THR A 2 12.60 20.24 -7.45
N ASN A 3 13.51 19.72 -8.27
CA ASN A 3 13.22 19.52 -9.69
C ASN A 3 11.95 18.66 -9.85
N PRO A 4 11.03 18.99 -10.77
CA PRO A 4 9.87 18.17 -11.08
C PRO A 4 10.33 16.74 -11.37
N VAL A 5 9.82 15.77 -10.61
CA VAL A 5 10.07 14.36 -10.89
C VAL A 5 9.23 13.98 -12.10
N ALA A 6 9.87 13.41 -13.13
CA ALA A 6 9.17 12.95 -14.32
C ALA A 6 8.17 11.84 -13.96
N TRP A 7 6.93 11.98 -14.44
CA TRP A 7 5.88 10.97 -14.32
C TRP A 7 5.61 10.34 -15.68
N ASP A 8 5.53 9.01 -15.76
CA ASP A 8 4.87 8.37 -16.89
C ASP A 8 3.38 8.78 -16.90
N PRO A 9 2.82 9.22 -18.04
CA PRO A 9 1.42 9.66 -18.09
C PRO A 9 0.41 8.61 -17.61
N ASN A 10 0.65 7.33 -17.88
CA ASN A 10 -0.26 6.26 -17.44
C ASN A 10 -0.11 6.00 -15.94
N ASP A 11 1.09 6.13 -15.39
CA ASP A 11 1.29 5.96 -13.94
C ASP A 11 0.74 7.14 -13.14
N TRP A 12 0.82 8.36 -13.67
CA TRP A 12 0.13 9.51 -13.08
C TRP A 12 -1.39 9.33 -13.08
N GLU A 13 -1.96 8.86 -14.18
CA GLU A 13 -3.39 8.55 -14.27
C GLU A 13 -3.80 7.49 -13.23
N LYS A 14 -3.08 6.37 -13.16
CA LYS A 14 -3.35 5.32 -12.14
C LYS A 14 -3.25 5.86 -10.73
N TRP A 15 -2.25 6.71 -10.44
CA TRP A 15 -2.07 7.34 -9.14
C TRP A 15 -3.26 8.24 -8.78
N CYS A 16 -3.69 9.10 -9.71
CA CYS A 16 -4.86 9.94 -9.54
C CYS A 16 -6.11 9.12 -9.26
N LEU A 17 -6.37 8.06 -10.03
CA LEU A 17 -7.54 7.19 -9.82
C LEU A 17 -7.49 6.49 -8.44
N GLN A 18 -6.32 6.08 -7.95
CA GLN A 18 -6.19 5.54 -6.58
C GLN A 18 -6.55 6.58 -5.51
N LEU A 19 -6.12 7.83 -5.67
CA LEU A 19 -6.47 8.92 -4.77
C LEU A 19 -7.98 9.19 -4.78
N LEU A 20 -8.58 9.27 -5.97
CA LEU A 20 -10.00 9.53 -6.13
C LEU A 20 -10.87 8.43 -5.51
N ARG A 21 -10.50 7.14 -5.66
CA ARG A 21 -11.21 6.02 -5.04
C ARG A 21 -11.31 6.17 -3.52
N LEU A 22 -10.22 6.59 -2.89
CA LEU A 22 -10.20 6.79 -1.44
C LEU A 22 -10.90 8.08 -1.01
N ALA A 23 -10.81 9.14 -1.81
CA ALA A 23 -11.42 10.43 -1.50
C ALA A 23 -12.94 10.42 -1.62
N TYR A 24 -13.49 9.67 -2.57
CA TYR A 24 -14.93 9.69 -2.89
C TYR A 24 -15.67 8.40 -2.54
N GLY A 25 -14.99 7.25 -2.53
CA GLY A 25 -15.65 5.96 -2.31
C GLY A 25 -16.39 5.42 -3.53
N ALA A 26 -16.84 4.16 -3.41
CA ALA A 26 -17.43 3.40 -4.51
C ALA A 26 -18.87 3.84 -4.87
N ASP A 27 -19.55 4.56 -3.98
CA ASP A 27 -20.90 5.08 -4.22
C ASP A 27 -20.89 6.41 -4.98
N GLN A 28 -19.81 7.18 -4.88
CA GLN A 28 -19.70 8.48 -5.56
C GLN A 28 -18.89 8.43 -6.85
N LEU A 29 -17.79 7.68 -6.90
CA LEU A 29 -16.85 7.73 -8.03
C LEU A 29 -17.23 6.77 -9.16
N GLN A 30 -17.28 7.30 -10.39
CA GLN A 30 -17.39 6.52 -11.61
C GLN A 30 -16.16 6.76 -12.50
N GLU A 31 -15.37 5.71 -12.71
CA GLU A 31 -14.22 5.75 -13.63
C GLU A 31 -14.65 5.54 -15.08
N MET A 32 -13.88 6.12 -16.01
CA MET A 32 -14.12 6.07 -17.45
C MET A 32 -13.10 5.16 -18.15
N PRO A 33 -13.48 3.93 -18.53
CA PRO A 33 -12.57 3.02 -19.22
C PRO A 33 -12.24 3.52 -20.64
N ALA A 34 -10.98 3.83 -20.92
CA ALA A 34 -10.56 4.34 -22.24
C ALA A 34 -10.45 3.27 -23.34
N ARG A 35 -10.39 1.97 -22.98
CA ARG A 35 -10.03 0.87 -23.91
C ARG A 35 -11.02 0.64 -25.05
N HIS A 36 -12.27 1.07 -24.91
CA HIS A 36 -13.30 0.89 -25.92
C HIS A 36 -14.05 2.21 -26.15
N GLY A 37 -13.69 2.93 -27.21
CA GLY A 37 -14.32 4.20 -27.59
C GLY A 37 -13.71 5.47 -26.96
N GLY A 38 -12.67 5.33 -26.12
CA GLY A 38 -12.05 6.43 -25.40
C GLY A 38 -12.82 6.88 -24.15
N ASP A 39 -12.27 7.84 -23.42
CA ASP A 39 -12.73 8.32 -22.12
C ASP A 39 -13.49 9.66 -22.17
N LEU A 40 -13.80 10.14 -23.38
CA LEU A 40 -14.39 11.47 -23.62
C LEU A 40 -13.57 12.65 -23.04
N GLY A 41 -12.31 12.44 -22.68
CA GLY A 41 -11.41 13.45 -22.10
C GLY A 41 -11.54 13.66 -20.59
N ILE A 42 -12.17 12.74 -19.88
CA ILE A 42 -12.16 12.68 -18.40
C ILE A 42 -11.89 11.24 -17.96
N GLU A 43 -11.06 11.01 -16.94
CA GLU A 43 -10.78 9.66 -16.46
C GLU A 43 -11.78 9.21 -15.40
N ALA A 44 -12.48 10.16 -14.76
CA ALA A 44 -13.56 9.87 -13.83
C ALA A 44 -14.54 11.04 -13.65
N PHE A 45 -15.74 10.75 -13.14
CA PHE A 45 -16.65 11.74 -12.57
C PHE A 45 -17.25 11.24 -11.25
N THR A 46 -17.90 12.13 -10.50
CA THR A 46 -18.66 11.78 -9.30
C THR A 46 -20.13 12.10 -9.46
N TYR A 47 -20.99 11.34 -8.78
CA TYR A 47 -22.42 11.64 -8.69
C TYR A 47 -22.72 12.95 -7.95
N SER A 48 -21.75 13.48 -7.20
CA SER A 48 -21.77 14.82 -6.61
C SER A 48 -21.44 15.97 -7.57
N GLY A 49 -21.19 15.68 -8.86
CA GLY A 49 -20.96 16.69 -9.89
C GLY A 49 -19.51 17.14 -10.07
N HIS A 50 -18.53 16.29 -9.76
CA HIS A 50 -17.13 16.55 -10.09
C HIS A 50 -16.70 15.75 -11.32
N ALA A 51 -15.88 16.33 -12.19
CA ALA A 51 -15.23 15.63 -13.29
C ALA A 51 -13.71 15.77 -13.17
N PHE A 52 -12.97 14.73 -13.54
CA PHE A 52 -11.53 14.65 -13.36
C PHE A 52 -10.84 14.40 -14.70
N GLN A 53 -9.83 15.22 -14.97
CA GLN A 53 -8.89 15.08 -16.08
C GLN A 53 -7.47 14.98 -15.51
N CYS A 54 -6.71 13.97 -15.90
CA CYS A 54 -5.36 13.69 -15.43
C CYS A 54 -4.37 13.96 -16.56
N TYR A 55 -3.31 14.70 -16.25
CA TYR A 55 -2.28 14.97 -17.24
C TYR A 55 -0.91 15.17 -16.62
N ALA A 56 0.05 14.34 -17.04
CA ALA A 56 1.47 14.58 -16.83
C ALA A 56 2.09 15.14 -18.11
N ALA A 57 2.69 16.33 -18.02
CA ALA A 57 3.56 16.85 -19.07
C ALA A 57 4.85 16.03 -19.10
N GLU A 58 5.46 15.89 -20.27
CA GLU A 58 6.76 15.24 -20.42
C GLU A 58 7.85 16.10 -19.78
N GLU A 59 8.70 15.48 -18.96
CA GLU A 59 9.77 16.14 -18.21
C GLU A 59 11.13 15.50 -18.57
N PRO A 60 12.24 16.25 -18.49
CA PRO A 60 12.33 17.65 -18.04
C PRO A 60 11.84 18.64 -19.12
N THR A 61 11.09 19.66 -18.69
CA THR A 61 10.63 20.73 -19.58
C THR A 61 10.73 22.12 -18.95
N SER A 62 10.68 23.17 -19.77
CA SER A 62 10.69 24.55 -19.28
C SER A 62 9.33 24.92 -18.66
N VAL A 63 9.29 25.94 -17.79
CA VAL A 63 8.02 26.43 -17.23
C VAL A 63 7.05 26.88 -18.32
N ALA A 64 7.57 27.51 -19.38
CA ALA A 64 6.76 27.97 -20.51
C ALA A 64 6.19 26.78 -21.30
N ASP A 65 7.03 25.81 -21.65
CA ASP A 65 6.59 24.63 -22.41
C ASP A 65 5.61 23.76 -21.60
N ARG A 66 5.84 23.60 -20.28
CA ARG A 66 4.89 22.94 -19.38
C ARG A 66 3.53 23.62 -19.43
N TYR A 67 3.51 24.94 -19.30
CA TYR A 67 2.29 25.73 -19.36
C TYR A 67 1.56 25.54 -20.70
N GLU A 68 2.26 25.67 -21.83
CA GLU A 68 1.67 25.50 -23.17
C GLU A 68 1.05 24.10 -23.33
N ASN A 69 1.79 23.06 -22.96
CA ASN A 69 1.34 21.67 -23.00
C ASN A 69 0.10 21.43 -22.12
N GLN A 70 0.11 21.93 -20.89
CA GLN A 70 -1.02 21.83 -19.96
C GLN A 70 -2.25 22.60 -20.45
N ARG A 71 -2.07 23.83 -20.91
CA ARG A 71 -3.12 24.69 -21.47
C ARG A 71 -3.78 24.02 -22.67
N ASP A 72 -2.99 23.48 -23.58
CA ASP A 72 -3.47 22.86 -24.81
C ASP A 72 -4.21 21.56 -24.53
N LYS A 73 -3.69 20.74 -23.62
CA LYS A 73 -4.36 19.52 -23.15
C LYS A 73 -5.72 19.82 -22.51
N LEU A 74 -5.78 20.76 -21.57
CA LEU A 74 -7.03 21.18 -20.93
C LEU A 74 -8.04 21.67 -21.97
N THR A 75 -7.60 22.53 -22.89
CA THR A 75 -8.47 23.09 -23.94
C THR A 75 -9.02 22.00 -24.87
N ARG A 76 -8.15 21.10 -25.33
CA ARG A 76 -8.51 20.04 -26.27
C ARG A 76 -9.51 19.07 -25.69
N ASP A 77 -9.30 18.65 -24.44
CA ASP A 77 -10.17 17.65 -23.82
C ASP A 77 -11.49 18.25 -23.34
N MET A 78 -11.51 19.45 -22.76
CA MET A 78 -12.78 20.11 -22.42
C MET A 78 -13.66 20.33 -23.66
N LYS A 79 -13.08 20.56 -24.85
CA LYS A 79 -13.84 20.70 -26.10
C LYS A 79 -14.74 19.50 -26.37
N LYS A 80 -14.40 18.32 -25.84
CA LYS A 80 -15.21 17.10 -25.93
C LYS A 80 -16.54 17.23 -25.18
N LEU A 81 -16.66 18.06 -24.14
CA LEU A 81 -17.95 18.33 -23.49
C LEU A 81 -18.96 18.89 -24.51
N ILE A 82 -18.51 19.69 -25.47
CA ILE A 82 -19.37 20.22 -26.54
C ILE A 82 -19.50 19.20 -27.67
N THR A 83 -18.39 18.70 -28.20
CA THR A 83 -18.42 17.85 -29.41
C THR A 83 -19.01 16.46 -29.17
N LYS A 84 -18.96 15.98 -27.91
CA LYS A 84 -19.52 14.70 -27.45
C LYS A 84 -20.73 14.88 -26.54
N LYS A 85 -21.43 16.02 -26.63
CA LYS A 85 -22.60 16.37 -25.80
C LYS A 85 -23.59 15.20 -25.60
N LYS A 86 -24.02 14.53 -26.66
CA LYS A 86 -25.00 13.42 -26.58
C LYS A 86 -24.47 12.21 -25.81
N GLU A 87 -23.16 11.96 -25.85
CA GLU A 87 -22.52 10.86 -25.12
C GLU A 87 -22.46 11.23 -23.63
N PHE A 88 -22.10 12.47 -23.31
CA PHE A 88 -22.12 13.00 -21.93
C PHE A 88 -23.52 13.02 -21.32
N GLU A 89 -24.54 13.45 -22.05
CA GLU A 89 -25.94 13.43 -21.56
C GLU A 89 -26.39 12.03 -21.17
N LYS A 90 -26.02 11.02 -21.96
CA LYS A 90 -26.36 9.62 -21.65
C LYS A 90 -25.54 9.08 -20.48
N LEU A 91 -24.26 9.43 -20.42
CA LEU A 91 -23.33 8.94 -19.41
C LEU A 91 -23.65 9.50 -18.02
N LEU A 92 -23.89 10.81 -17.93
CA LEU A 92 -24.08 11.52 -16.67
C LEU A 92 -25.50 11.39 -16.12
N GLY A 93 -26.49 11.10 -16.97
CA GLY A 93 -27.90 11.09 -16.57
C GLY A 93 -28.31 12.44 -15.97
N ASP A 94 -28.75 12.43 -14.71
CA ASP A 94 -29.19 13.64 -14.00
C ASP A 94 -28.05 14.43 -13.36
N VAL A 95 -26.81 13.92 -13.39
CA VAL A 95 -25.65 14.58 -12.78
C VAL A 95 -25.29 15.85 -13.54
N LYS A 96 -25.17 16.96 -12.81
CA LYS A 96 -24.61 18.22 -13.31
C LYS A 96 -23.21 18.43 -12.78
N ILE A 97 -22.26 18.64 -13.68
CA ILE A 97 -20.88 18.95 -13.33
C ILE A 97 -20.82 20.40 -12.84
N ASN A 98 -20.46 20.57 -11.58
CA ASN A 98 -20.20 21.86 -10.93
C ASN A 98 -18.70 22.16 -10.77
N CYS A 99 -17.84 21.15 -10.83
CA CYS A 99 -16.39 21.34 -10.75
C CYS A 99 -15.64 20.38 -11.68
N TYR A 100 -14.83 20.94 -12.57
CA TYR A 100 -13.89 20.19 -13.42
C TYR A 100 -12.48 20.32 -12.84
N PHE A 101 -11.92 19.22 -12.38
CA PHE A 101 -10.57 19.16 -11.82
C PHE A 101 -9.57 18.71 -12.89
N PHE A 102 -8.56 19.54 -13.15
CA PHE A 102 -7.40 19.22 -13.96
C PHE A 102 -6.23 18.86 -13.03
N LEU A 103 -5.98 17.57 -12.88
CA LEU A 103 -4.96 16.99 -12.01
C LEU A 103 -3.64 16.88 -12.76
N VAL A 104 -2.66 17.67 -12.34
CA VAL A 104 -1.30 17.69 -12.91
C VAL A 104 -0.27 17.44 -11.81
N PRO A 105 0.87 16.79 -12.10
CA PRO A 105 1.91 16.57 -11.09
C PRO A 105 2.46 17.89 -10.54
N TYR A 106 2.65 18.87 -11.43
CA TYR A 106 3.22 20.19 -11.10
C TYR A 106 2.61 21.25 -12.02
N PHE A 107 2.45 22.47 -11.52
CA PHE A 107 2.17 23.65 -12.34
C PHE A 107 2.84 24.87 -11.71
N ASP A 108 3.63 25.59 -12.50
CA ASP A 108 4.49 26.67 -11.99
C ASP A 108 4.12 28.05 -12.57
N SER A 109 3.03 28.10 -13.35
CA SER A 109 2.57 29.28 -14.09
C SER A 109 1.15 29.62 -13.69
N LYS A 110 0.95 30.84 -13.18
CA LYS A 110 -0.39 31.37 -12.83
C LYS A 110 -1.29 31.49 -14.06
N GLU A 111 -0.69 31.58 -15.24
CA GLU A 111 -1.37 31.67 -16.53
C GLU A 111 -2.24 30.44 -16.77
N LEU A 112 -1.84 29.25 -16.27
CA LEU A 112 -2.69 28.05 -16.33
C LEU A 112 -3.97 28.21 -15.51
N VAL A 113 -3.88 28.83 -14.32
CA VAL A 113 -5.03 29.12 -13.47
C VAL A 113 -5.95 30.14 -14.14
N LEU A 114 -5.39 31.20 -14.72
CA LEU A 114 -6.16 32.20 -15.49
C LEU A 114 -6.90 31.56 -16.66
N HIS A 115 -6.23 30.68 -17.39
CA HIS A 115 -6.83 29.94 -18.51
C HIS A 115 -7.97 29.03 -18.04
N ALA A 116 -7.80 28.33 -16.92
CA ALA A 116 -8.87 27.52 -16.32
C ALA A 116 -10.09 28.38 -15.93
N GLN A 117 -9.89 29.56 -15.35
CA GLN A 117 -10.99 30.48 -15.04
C GLN A 117 -11.73 30.95 -16.29
N GLN A 118 -11.00 31.27 -17.36
CA GLN A 118 -11.62 31.62 -18.64
C GLN A 118 -12.45 30.44 -19.19
N LYS A 119 -11.93 29.21 -19.11
CA LYS A 119 -12.70 28.02 -19.51
C LYS A 119 -13.98 27.84 -18.67
N ALA A 120 -13.93 28.10 -17.37
CA ALA A 120 -15.16 28.06 -16.56
C ALA A 120 -16.23 29.03 -17.08
N VAL A 121 -15.84 30.26 -17.43
CA VAL A 121 -16.75 31.27 -18.01
C VAL A 121 -17.28 30.82 -19.38
N ASP A 122 -16.39 30.39 -20.27
CA ASP A 122 -16.74 29.94 -21.62
C ASP A 122 -17.81 28.83 -21.58
N TYR A 123 -17.61 27.82 -20.72
CA TYR A 123 -18.50 26.66 -20.66
C TYR A 123 -19.82 26.94 -19.97
N LYS A 124 -19.87 27.86 -18.99
CA LYS A 124 -21.15 28.34 -18.45
C LYS A 124 -22.01 29.01 -19.54
N GLY A 125 -21.38 29.72 -20.48
CA GLY A 125 -22.07 30.37 -21.60
C GLY A 125 -22.61 29.41 -22.67
N THR A 126 -22.25 28.12 -22.65
CA THR A 126 -22.65 27.16 -23.68
C THR A 126 -24.07 26.62 -23.54
N GLY A 127 -24.66 26.70 -22.33
CA GLY A 127 -25.99 26.13 -22.06
C GLY A 127 -26.05 24.61 -22.17
N LEU A 128 -24.93 23.90 -21.92
CA LEU A 128 -24.92 22.44 -21.84
C LEU A 128 -25.76 21.96 -20.64
N PRO A 129 -26.69 20.99 -20.81
CA PRO A 129 -27.65 20.64 -19.76
C PRO A 129 -27.03 19.96 -18.54
N PHE A 130 -25.84 19.36 -18.70
CA PHE A 130 -25.06 18.71 -17.65
C PHE A 130 -23.98 19.62 -17.04
N ILE A 131 -23.94 20.91 -17.40
CA ILE A 131 -23.05 21.89 -16.76
C ILE A 131 -23.87 22.72 -15.77
N ASP A 132 -23.40 22.78 -14.53
CA ASP A 132 -24.04 23.55 -13.47
C ASP A 132 -23.84 25.07 -13.65
N PRO A 133 -24.79 25.93 -13.25
CA PRO A 133 -24.61 27.39 -13.28
C PRO A 133 -23.38 27.89 -12.51
N GLU A 134 -22.99 27.19 -11.43
CA GLU A 134 -21.82 27.51 -10.61
C GLU A 134 -20.55 26.77 -11.06
N PHE A 135 -20.52 26.32 -12.32
CA PHE A 135 -19.40 25.56 -12.87
C PHE A 135 -18.05 26.28 -12.73
N ARG A 136 -17.07 25.53 -12.22
CA ARG A 136 -15.68 25.97 -12.02
C ARG A 136 -14.72 24.96 -12.63
N VAL A 137 -13.55 25.46 -13.04
CA VAL A 137 -12.41 24.63 -13.44
C VAL A 137 -11.28 24.88 -12.44
N ARG A 138 -10.73 23.80 -11.88
CA ARG A 138 -9.66 23.85 -10.87
C ARG A 138 -8.43 23.10 -11.38
N VAL A 139 -7.29 23.75 -11.35
CA VAL A 139 -5.99 23.11 -11.56
C VAL A 139 -5.47 22.71 -10.19
N VAL A 140 -5.16 21.43 -10.00
CA VAL A 140 -4.73 20.89 -8.70
C VAL A 140 -3.62 19.86 -8.90
N THR A 141 -2.79 19.69 -7.87
CA THR A 141 -1.90 18.54 -7.73
C THR A 141 -2.53 17.48 -6.83
N ASP A 142 -1.83 16.37 -6.60
CA ASP A 142 -2.24 15.33 -5.66
C ASP A 142 -2.34 15.85 -4.20
N ASP A 143 -1.76 17.01 -3.88
CA ASP A 143 -1.91 17.66 -2.57
C ASP A 143 -3.36 18.03 -2.24
N ALA A 144 -4.21 18.23 -3.25
CA ALA A 144 -5.65 18.45 -3.02
C ALA A 144 -6.35 17.23 -2.37
N PHE A 145 -5.70 16.06 -2.40
CA PHE A 145 -6.18 14.79 -1.86
C PHE A 145 -5.25 14.28 -0.75
N GLN A 146 -4.75 15.18 0.11
CA GLN A 146 -3.72 14.87 1.11
C GLN A 146 -4.06 13.67 2.01
N ASP A 147 -5.31 13.51 2.45
CA ASP A 147 -5.69 12.40 3.32
C ASP A 147 -5.69 11.05 2.57
N ALA A 148 -6.22 11.02 1.35
CA ALA A 148 -6.10 9.85 0.47
C ALA A 148 -4.64 9.53 0.14
N ARG A 149 -3.83 10.56 -0.10
CA ARG A 149 -2.39 10.44 -0.34
C ARG A 149 -1.66 9.84 0.86
N LYS A 150 -1.93 10.32 2.08
CA LYS A 150 -1.42 9.73 3.32
C LYS A 150 -1.87 8.28 3.48
N ALA A 151 -3.12 7.96 3.17
CA ALA A 151 -3.62 6.60 3.26
C ALA A 151 -2.97 5.64 2.23
N LEU A 152 -2.65 6.11 1.02
CA LEU A 152 -1.93 5.29 0.02
C LEU A 152 -0.44 5.14 0.36
N LEU A 153 0.21 6.22 0.78
CA LEU A 153 1.64 6.22 1.12
C LEU A 153 1.91 5.57 2.48
N GLY A 154 0.92 5.57 3.39
CA GLY A 154 0.96 4.94 4.69
C GLY A 154 0.60 3.46 4.67
N ARG A 155 0.26 2.88 3.51
CA ARG A 155 0.27 1.42 3.34
C ARG A 155 1.74 1.01 3.22
N PRO A 156 2.29 0.22 4.16
CA PRO A 156 3.59 -0.39 3.90
C PRO A 156 3.45 -1.25 2.65
N LYS A 157 4.08 -0.81 1.56
CA LYS A 157 4.31 -1.68 0.41
C LYS A 157 5.29 -2.74 0.88
N GLU A 158 5.06 -3.98 0.46
CA GLU A 158 6.00 -5.08 0.64
C GLU A 158 7.42 -4.58 0.28
N LEU A 159 8.27 -4.41 1.30
CA LEU A 159 9.59 -3.79 1.12
C LEU A 159 10.50 -4.70 0.27
N ILE A 160 10.34 -6.02 0.45
CA ILE A 160 11.02 -7.05 -0.30
C ILE A 160 10.03 -8.17 -0.57
N SER A 161 9.96 -8.61 -1.83
CA SER A 161 9.24 -9.83 -2.17
C SER A 161 10.13 -11.08 -2.04
N VAL A 162 9.69 -12.01 -1.19
CA VAL A 162 10.30 -13.33 -1.00
C VAL A 162 9.20 -14.36 -1.19
N PRO A 163 9.30 -15.25 -2.20
CA PRO A 163 8.35 -16.34 -2.29
C PRO A 163 8.50 -17.24 -1.04
N SER A 164 7.38 -17.56 -0.41
CA SER A 164 7.35 -18.55 0.68
C SER A 164 7.85 -19.89 0.20
N ILE A 165 8.46 -20.65 1.11
CA ILE A 165 8.84 -22.04 0.87
C ILE A 165 7.59 -22.88 0.53
N ASP A 166 7.66 -23.65 -0.55
CA ASP A 166 6.57 -24.57 -0.91
C ASP A 166 6.61 -25.86 -0.09
N GLY A 167 5.52 -26.62 -0.15
CA GLY A 167 5.34 -27.82 0.67
C GLY A 167 6.32 -28.95 0.38
N ASP A 168 6.88 -29.03 -0.82
CA ASP A 168 7.83 -30.09 -1.17
C ASP A 168 9.24 -29.71 -0.68
N ASN A 169 9.66 -28.47 -0.92
CA ASN A 169 10.91 -27.92 -0.39
C ASN A 169 10.93 -27.90 1.15
N LEU A 170 9.80 -27.63 1.80
CA LEU A 170 9.68 -27.67 3.26
C LEU A 170 9.86 -29.10 3.82
N ARG A 171 9.34 -30.10 3.11
CA ARG A 171 9.51 -31.52 3.49
C ARG A 171 10.97 -31.93 3.37
N GLU A 172 11.61 -31.59 2.25
CA GLU A 172 13.03 -31.86 2.03
C GLU A 172 13.88 -31.22 3.14
N TRP A 173 13.63 -29.94 3.44
CA TRP A 173 14.31 -29.25 4.53
C TRP A 173 14.12 -29.96 5.88
N MET A 174 12.90 -30.40 6.20
CA MET A 174 12.58 -31.11 7.44
C MET A 174 13.26 -32.47 7.55
N ASP A 175 13.36 -33.21 6.44
CA ASP A 175 14.02 -34.52 6.39
C ASP A 175 15.54 -34.38 6.54
N GLU A 176 16.12 -33.30 6.03
CA GLU A 176 17.54 -32.96 6.23
C GLU A 176 17.85 -32.46 7.65
N ASN A 177 16.85 -31.90 8.36
CA ASN A 177 17.00 -31.25 9.67
C ASN A 177 16.23 -31.98 10.79
N THR A 178 16.24 -33.31 10.78
CA THR A 178 15.51 -34.17 11.75
C THR A 178 15.79 -33.82 13.21
N GLU A 179 17.06 -33.56 13.59
CA GLU A 179 17.43 -33.16 14.95
C GLU A 179 16.76 -31.84 15.39
N VAL A 180 16.58 -30.90 14.46
CA VAL A 180 15.93 -29.61 14.72
C VAL A 180 14.45 -29.83 15.04
N ARG A 181 13.80 -30.67 14.24
CA ARG A 181 12.39 -31.04 14.43
C ARG A 181 12.16 -31.72 15.77
N GLU A 182 13.02 -32.68 16.14
CA GLU A 182 12.91 -33.41 17.41
C GLU A 182 13.06 -32.48 18.63
N LYS A 183 13.99 -31.52 18.56
CA LYS A 183 14.16 -30.49 19.62
C LYS A 183 12.93 -29.60 19.79
N ILE A 184 12.29 -29.21 18.69
CA ILE A 184 11.05 -28.41 18.77
C ILE A 184 9.92 -29.29 19.31
N ASP A 185 9.81 -30.54 18.86
CA ASP A 185 8.77 -31.48 19.30
C ASP A 185 8.80 -31.72 20.81
N SER A 186 9.99 -31.94 21.39
CA SER A 186 10.14 -32.19 22.83
C SER A 186 9.67 -31.01 23.66
N LYS A 187 9.96 -29.78 23.24
CA LYS A 187 9.56 -28.55 23.95
C LYS A 187 8.07 -28.24 23.83
N LEU A 188 7.46 -28.64 22.72
CA LEU A 188 6.05 -28.38 22.45
C LEU A 188 5.12 -29.49 22.96
N ILE A 189 5.64 -30.62 23.42
CA ILE A 189 4.83 -31.77 23.86
C ILE A 189 3.90 -31.42 25.02
N SER A 190 4.35 -30.56 25.95
CA SER A 190 3.57 -30.10 27.10
C SER A 190 2.46 -29.12 26.70
N ILE A 191 2.64 -28.39 25.59
CA ILE A 191 1.70 -27.40 25.07
C ILE A 191 0.68 -28.05 24.13
N PHE A 192 1.14 -28.98 23.29
CA PHE A 192 0.36 -29.67 22.27
C PHE A 192 0.48 -31.19 22.44
N PRO A 193 -0.34 -31.81 23.33
CA PRO A 193 -0.24 -33.25 23.60
C PRO A 193 -0.53 -34.13 22.39
N SER A 194 -1.45 -33.70 21.51
CA SER A 194 -1.80 -34.43 20.29
C SER A 194 -0.64 -34.41 19.27
N PRO A 195 -0.05 -35.57 18.92
CA PRO A 195 1.06 -35.62 17.96
C PRO A 195 0.69 -35.07 16.58
N THR A 196 -0.55 -35.25 16.16
CA THR A 196 -1.05 -34.74 14.88
C THR A 196 -1.12 -33.21 14.87
N ASN A 197 -1.69 -32.60 15.91
CA ASN A 197 -1.78 -31.14 15.99
C ASN A 197 -0.40 -30.50 16.19
N ARG A 198 0.44 -31.13 17.01
CA ARG A 198 1.82 -30.70 17.22
C ARG A 198 2.63 -30.76 15.94
N GLY A 199 2.53 -31.84 15.17
CA GLY A 199 3.19 -31.98 13.88
C GLY A 199 2.78 -30.89 12.87
N ARG A 200 1.48 -30.55 12.80
CA ARG A 200 0.99 -29.44 11.97
C ARG A 200 1.58 -28.10 12.40
N TYR A 201 1.55 -27.83 13.70
CA TYR A 201 2.08 -26.60 14.28
C TYR A 201 3.59 -26.46 14.01
N ILE A 202 4.36 -27.55 14.17
CA ILE A 202 5.79 -27.56 13.87
C ILE A 202 6.04 -27.25 12.39
N ASN A 203 5.26 -27.84 11.47
CA ASN A 203 5.42 -27.57 10.04
C ASN A 203 5.19 -26.09 9.71
N GLU A 204 4.12 -25.50 10.23
CA GLU A 204 3.81 -24.07 10.05
C GLU A 204 4.89 -23.17 10.66
N LEU A 205 5.37 -23.51 11.85
CA LEU A 205 6.45 -22.78 12.53
C LEU A 205 7.77 -22.83 11.75
N VAL A 206 8.15 -24.00 11.24
CA VAL A 206 9.36 -24.18 10.44
C VAL A 206 9.26 -23.43 9.12
N SER A 207 8.07 -23.42 8.48
CA SER A 207 7.82 -22.58 7.30
C SER A 207 8.13 -21.11 7.59
N HIS A 208 7.57 -20.55 8.68
CA HIS A 208 7.85 -19.17 9.07
C HIS A 208 9.31 -18.92 9.43
N TYR A 209 10.00 -19.88 10.04
CA TYR A 209 11.43 -19.79 10.34
C TYR A 209 12.26 -19.67 9.05
N VAL A 210 12.00 -20.53 8.06
CA VAL A 210 12.71 -20.49 6.77
C VAL A 210 12.40 -19.20 6.01
N ASP A 211 11.12 -18.83 5.91
CA ASP A 211 10.69 -17.61 5.22
C ASP A 211 11.29 -16.36 5.87
N SER A 212 11.31 -16.29 7.20
CA SER A 212 11.94 -15.21 7.97
C SER A 212 13.44 -15.11 7.69
N ASN A 213 14.16 -16.23 7.64
CA ASN A 213 15.60 -16.23 7.34
C ASN A 213 15.88 -15.74 5.91
N ASN A 214 15.10 -16.21 4.94
CA ASN A 214 15.19 -15.77 3.55
C ASN A 214 14.90 -14.26 3.43
N TYR A 215 13.91 -13.77 4.16
CA TYR A 215 13.58 -12.36 4.22
C TYR A 215 14.69 -11.52 4.84
N LEU A 216 15.19 -11.89 6.03
CA LEU A 216 16.26 -11.17 6.71
C LEU A 216 17.55 -11.14 5.87
N GLN A 217 17.86 -12.21 5.14
CA GLN A 217 18.98 -12.22 4.22
C GLN A 217 18.82 -11.16 3.12
N LYS A 218 17.68 -11.14 2.42
CA LYS A 218 17.44 -10.12 1.38
C LYS A 218 17.36 -8.71 1.96
N LEU A 219 16.84 -8.57 3.18
CA LEU A 219 16.77 -7.30 3.90
C LEU A 219 18.18 -6.78 4.18
N ARG A 220 19.09 -7.65 4.60
CA ARG A 220 20.50 -7.31 4.79
C ARG A 220 21.18 -6.85 3.50
N GLU A 221 20.89 -7.51 2.38
CA GLU A 221 21.50 -7.20 1.09
C GLU A 221 21.02 -5.87 0.51
N ARG A 222 19.72 -5.54 0.67
CA ARG A 222 19.10 -4.38 0.01
C ARG A 222 18.90 -3.17 0.92
N TYR A 223 18.69 -3.40 2.21
CA TYR A 223 18.26 -2.41 3.20
C TYR A 223 18.96 -2.65 4.55
N PRO A 224 20.29 -2.45 4.61
CA PRO A 224 21.11 -2.86 5.75
C PRO A 224 20.71 -2.16 7.06
N ASP A 225 20.28 -0.89 7.01
CA ASP A 225 19.82 -0.16 8.19
C ASP A 225 18.55 -0.79 8.78
N GLN A 226 17.57 -1.11 7.93
CA GLN A 226 16.33 -1.77 8.34
C GLN A 226 16.58 -3.17 8.87
N TRP A 227 17.52 -3.91 8.25
CA TRP A 227 17.98 -5.19 8.77
C TRP A 227 18.64 -5.06 10.13
N GLU A 228 19.47 -4.04 10.35
CA GLU A 228 20.14 -3.82 11.63
C GLU A 228 19.10 -3.50 12.72
N ASP A 229 18.13 -2.65 12.44
CA ASP A 229 17.07 -2.30 13.39
C ASP A 229 16.17 -3.51 13.72
N ALA A 230 15.75 -4.28 12.71
CA ALA A 230 14.99 -5.51 12.92
C ALA A 230 15.79 -6.53 13.76
N SER A 231 17.03 -6.79 13.37
CA SER A 231 17.93 -7.75 14.05
C SER A 231 18.22 -7.33 15.48
N ARG A 232 18.42 -6.03 15.72
CA ARG A 232 18.60 -5.45 17.05
C ARG A 232 17.35 -5.62 17.91
N MET A 233 16.16 -5.44 17.34
CA MET A 233 14.89 -5.64 18.06
C MET A 233 14.68 -7.10 18.46
N LEU A 234 14.90 -8.03 17.53
CA LEU A 234 14.83 -9.48 17.80
C LEU A 234 15.81 -9.88 18.90
N THR A 235 17.09 -9.50 18.76
CA THR A 235 18.14 -9.81 19.75
C THR A 235 17.84 -9.22 21.14
N ARG A 236 17.31 -8.00 21.20
CA ARG A 236 16.93 -7.36 22.47
C ARG A 236 15.78 -8.09 23.15
N THR A 237 14.80 -8.55 22.37
CA THR A 237 13.67 -9.31 22.91
C THR A 237 14.11 -10.67 23.39
N GLU A 238 14.96 -11.37 22.63
CA GLU A 238 15.58 -12.66 23.03
C GLU A 238 16.26 -12.55 24.40
N LYS A 239 17.11 -11.53 24.59
CA LYS A 239 17.85 -11.31 25.85
C LYS A 239 16.96 -11.09 27.07
N ARG A 240 15.71 -10.68 26.86
CA ARG A 240 14.74 -10.38 27.93
C ARG A 240 13.62 -11.42 27.99
N LEU A 241 13.69 -12.48 27.19
CA LEU A 241 12.59 -13.42 27.01
C LEU A 241 12.14 -14.05 28.34
N ASN A 242 13.11 -14.53 29.12
CA ASN A 242 12.83 -15.16 30.42
C ASN A 242 12.30 -14.15 31.46
N ILE A 243 12.69 -12.88 31.35
CA ILE A 243 12.30 -11.83 32.30
C ILE A 243 10.91 -11.30 31.97
N GLU A 244 10.60 -11.09 30.69
CA GLU A 244 9.36 -10.48 30.22
C GLU A 244 8.20 -11.48 30.14
N TYR A 245 8.50 -12.75 29.86
CA TYR A 245 7.47 -13.72 29.47
C TYR A 245 7.42 -14.95 30.37
N LEU A 246 8.55 -15.48 30.87
CA LEU A 246 8.55 -16.66 31.75
C LEU A 246 8.19 -16.37 33.22
N SER A 247 7.28 -15.42 33.46
CA SER A 247 6.77 -15.12 34.81
C SER A 247 5.92 -16.27 35.36
N TYR A 248 5.99 -16.50 36.68
CA TYR A 248 5.24 -17.54 37.38
C TYR A 248 3.72 -17.30 37.23
N GLY A 249 3.01 -18.16 36.48
CA GLY A 249 1.54 -18.24 36.51
C GLY A 249 0.80 -18.25 35.16
N ASP A 250 1.43 -17.88 34.05
CA ASP A 250 0.78 -17.94 32.73
C ASP A 250 0.81 -19.37 32.15
N PRO A 251 -0.29 -19.88 31.57
CA PRO A 251 -0.28 -21.16 30.87
C PRO A 251 0.71 -21.11 29.69
N PRO A 252 1.59 -22.11 29.52
CA PRO A 252 2.55 -22.18 28.41
C PRO A 252 1.93 -21.98 27.01
N ALA A 253 0.69 -22.47 26.83
CA ALA A 253 -0.07 -22.32 25.59
C ALA A 253 -0.42 -20.87 25.21
N GLN A 254 -0.49 -19.95 26.19
CA GLN A 254 -0.77 -18.53 25.94
C GLN A 254 0.51 -17.71 25.74
N LEU A 255 1.68 -18.29 26.04
CA LEU A 255 2.93 -17.57 26.01
C LEU A 255 3.38 -17.24 24.59
N ILE A 256 3.34 -18.23 23.67
CA ILE A 256 3.78 -18.02 22.30
C ILE A 256 2.95 -16.92 21.60
N PRO A 257 1.60 -16.95 21.59
CA PRO A 257 0.83 -15.88 20.96
C PRO A 257 1.04 -14.50 21.61
N ARG A 258 1.37 -14.45 22.91
CA ARG A 258 1.69 -13.20 23.61
C ARG A 258 3.02 -12.63 23.14
N ILE A 259 4.06 -13.46 23.03
CA ILE A 259 5.38 -13.05 22.54
C ILE A 259 5.26 -12.57 21.09
N VAL A 260 4.54 -13.29 20.24
CA VAL A 260 4.32 -12.93 18.83
C VAL A 260 3.66 -11.55 18.70
N ARG A 261 2.55 -11.30 19.40
CA ARG A 261 1.86 -9.99 19.36
C ARG A 261 2.75 -8.85 19.85
N ASP A 262 3.55 -9.08 20.89
CA ASP A 262 4.45 -8.04 21.39
C ASP A 262 5.63 -7.78 20.44
N LEU A 263 6.13 -8.83 19.78
CA LEU A 263 7.14 -8.71 18.73
C LEU A 263 6.60 -7.95 17.51
N GLU A 264 5.41 -8.27 17.01
CA GLU A 264 4.77 -7.56 15.90
C GLU A 264 4.64 -6.06 16.21
N ARG A 265 4.21 -5.73 17.43
CA ARG A 265 4.13 -4.33 17.90
C ARG A 265 5.50 -3.67 17.99
N LYS A 266 6.49 -4.31 18.62
CA LYS A 266 7.85 -3.78 18.74
C LYS A 266 8.52 -3.59 17.38
N LEU A 267 8.32 -4.53 16.45
CA LEU A 267 8.85 -4.47 15.09
C LEU A 267 8.15 -3.38 14.27
N SER A 268 6.83 -3.19 14.40
CA SER A 268 6.13 -2.11 13.70
C SER A 268 6.52 -0.72 14.20
N GLU A 269 6.78 -0.57 15.51
CA GLU A 269 7.30 0.66 16.11
C GLU A 269 8.77 0.91 15.71
N GLY A 270 9.59 -0.14 15.66
CA GLY A 270 11.03 -0.04 15.41
C GLY A 270 11.41 0.01 13.93
N VAL A 271 10.61 -0.60 13.05
CA VAL A 271 10.86 -0.71 11.60
C VAL A 271 9.55 -0.47 10.84
N PRO A 272 9.01 0.76 10.84
CA PRO A 272 7.66 1.07 10.36
C PRO A 272 7.47 0.90 8.84
N VAL A 273 8.54 0.62 8.10
CA VAL A 273 8.51 0.35 6.66
C VAL A 273 8.07 -1.09 6.35
N LEU A 274 8.13 -2.00 7.32
CA LEU A 274 7.69 -3.39 7.13
C LEU A 274 6.17 -3.49 7.14
N ASP A 275 5.63 -4.31 6.24
CA ASP A 275 4.20 -4.62 6.20
C ASP A 275 3.80 -5.67 7.23
N ASN A 276 2.50 -5.78 7.51
CA ASN A 276 1.97 -6.67 8.55
C ASN A 276 2.27 -8.16 8.31
N ASP A 277 2.31 -8.59 7.05
CA ASP A 277 2.57 -10.00 6.72
C ASP A 277 4.05 -10.32 6.99
N THR A 278 4.94 -9.39 6.63
CA THR A 278 6.36 -9.45 7.01
C THR A 278 6.53 -9.45 8.53
N LEU A 279 5.85 -8.55 9.26
CA LEU A 279 5.94 -8.48 10.72
C LEU A 279 5.54 -9.80 11.38
N THR A 280 4.43 -10.40 10.91
CA THR A 280 3.94 -11.71 11.35
C THR A 280 4.97 -12.80 11.06
N THR A 281 5.52 -12.81 9.84
CA THR A 281 6.53 -13.79 9.41
C THR A 281 7.79 -13.71 10.26
N LEU A 282 8.32 -12.51 10.52
CA LEU A 282 9.50 -12.31 11.36
C LEU A 282 9.24 -12.69 12.82
N ALA A 283 8.06 -12.35 13.36
CA ALA A 283 7.70 -12.69 14.74
C ALA A 283 7.62 -14.21 14.95
N TRP A 284 6.91 -14.93 14.06
CA TRP A 284 6.84 -16.40 14.12
C TRP A 284 8.18 -17.07 13.80
N GLY A 285 8.95 -16.52 12.86
CA GLY A 285 10.29 -17.00 12.55
C GLY A 285 11.24 -16.88 13.76
N ALA A 286 11.13 -15.81 14.54
CA ALA A 286 11.89 -15.64 15.77
C ALA A 286 11.53 -16.67 16.84
N ILE A 287 10.24 -17.01 16.99
CA ILE A 287 9.82 -18.11 17.88
C ILE A 287 10.46 -19.43 17.44
N GLY A 288 10.44 -19.73 16.14
CA GLY A 288 11.10 -20.90 15.57
C GLY A 288 12.59 -20.93 15.93
N ASP A 289 13.30 -19.86 15.62
CA ASP A 289 14.74 -19.71 15.92
C ASP A 289 15.04 -19.89 17.41
N TRP A 290 14.23 -19.33 18.29
CA TRP A 290 14.41 -19.43 19.74
C TRP A 290 14.08 -20.80 20.33
N LEU A 291 13.17 -21.55 19.71
CA LEU A 291 12.95 -22.95 20.07
C LEU A 291 14.13 -23.82 19.61
N ILE A 292 14.68 -23.53 18.43
CA ILE A 292 15.80 -24.26 17.82
C ILE A 292 17.12 -24.03 18.58
N ARG A 293 17.47 -22.76 18.86
CA ARG A 293 18.70 -22.37 19.57
C ARG A 293 18.59 -22.46 21.09
N CYS A 294 17.41 -22.79 21.60
CA CYS A 294 17.07 -22.94 23.02
C CYS A 294 17.00 -21.70 23.94
N PRO A 295 16.96 -20.43 23.51
CA PRO A 295 16.59 -19.35 24.44
C PRO A 295 15.11 -19.40 24.87
N LEU A 296 14.22 -20.08 24.13
CA LEU A 296 12.85 -20.36 24.53
C LEU A 296 12.73 -21.85 24.89
N ASP A 297 12.40 -22.11 26.15
CA ASP A 297 12.21 -23.46 26.68
C ASP A 297 11.03 -23.49 27.66
N PHE A 298 10.24 -24.55 27.58
CA PHE A 298 9.08 -24.80 28.42
C PHE A 298 9.29 -25.99 29.36
N GLU A 299 10.45 -26.66 29.28
CA GLU A 299 10.83 -27.70 30.22
C GLU A 299 10.99 -27.10 31.64
N GLY A 300 10.04 -27.42 32.52
CA GLY A 300 10.00 -26.92 33.90
C GLY A 300 8.87 -25.93 34.21
N ALA A 301 8.08 -25.49 33.21
CA ALA A 301 6.80 -24.82 33.46
C ALA A 301 5.76 -25.87 33.90
N GLY A 302 5.78 -26.19 35.19
CA GLY A 302 5.23 -27.41 35.78
C GLY A 302 3.75 -27.71 35.54
N VAL A 303 3.45 -29.01 35.70
CA VAL A 303 2.26 -29.49 36.42
C VAL A 303 2.11 -28.74 37.75
#